data_AF-A0A378FZY7-F1
#
_entry.id   AF-A0A378FZY7-F1
#
_cell.length_a   1.000
_cell.length_b   1.000
_cell.length_c   1.000
_cell.angle_alpha   90.00
_cell.angle_beta   90.00
_cell.angle_gamma   90.00
#
_symmetry.space_group_name_H-M   'P 1'
#
loop_
_entity.id
_entity.type
_entity.pdbx_description
1 polymer ?
#
loop_
_entity_poly.entity_id
_entity_poly.type
_entity_poly.pdbx_seq_one_letter_code
_entity_poly.pdbx_strand_id
1 'polypeptide(L)'
;MVASPTLGLSRPEDLQRVTLFHVANRRVPADSPSWENWRRRYGPPTLNIDAGLTFSDETHALQAAAAGQGVVIASELLARDLLQRGVLSAPFSNALPGARYYLVTTEAVAQRADIIALREWLLSQMASGDGGHPTAG
;
A
#
# COMPACT_ATOMS: atom_id res chain seq x y z
N MET A 1 -3.01 -3.20 -4.50
CA MET A 1 -4.20 -3.91 -3.98
C MET A 1 -3.85 -5.37 -3.82
N VAL A 2 -4.52 -6.06 -2.92
CA VAL A 2 -4.23 -7.46 -2.59
C VAL A 2 -5.52 -8.26 -2.45
N ALA A 3 -5.46 -9.53 -2.80
CA ALA A 3 -6.56 -10.48 -2.79
C ALA A 3 -6.02 -11.89 -2.51
N SER A 4 -6.87 -12.81 -2.05
CA SER A 4 -6.50 -14.23 -2.06
C SER A 4 -6.30 -14.69 -3.52
N PRO A 5 -5.25 -15.49 -3.82
CA PRO A 5 -5.06 -16.12 -5.13
C PRO A 5 -6.27 -16.96 -5.57
N THR A 6 -7.05 -17.49 -4.61
CA THR A 6 -8.23 -18.32 -4.87
C THR A 6 -9.36 -17.57 -5.59
N LEU A 7 -9.34 -16.22 -5.58
CA LEU A 7 -10.31 -15.40 -6.31
C LEU A 7 -10.08 -15.37 -7.82
N GLY A 8 -8.93 -15.87 -8.31
CA GLY A 8 -8.68 -16.05 -9.75
C GLY A 8 -8.72 -14.76 -10.57
N LEU A 9 -8.34 -13.62 -9.96
CA LEU A 9 -8.34 -12.32 -10.63
C LEU A 9 -7.20 -12.24 -11.65
N SER A 10 -7.54 -12.07 -12.93
CA SER A 10 -6.56 -12.00 -14.02
C SER A 10 -6.64 -10.69 -14.80
N ARG A 11 -7.78 -9.99 -14.75
CA ARG A 11 -7.98 -8.68 -15.39
C ARG A 11 -8.81 -7.72 -14.51
N PRO A 12 -8.66 -6.39 -14.66
CA PRO A 12 -9.38 -5.40 -13.85
C PRO A 12 -10.91 -5.57 -13.85
N GLU A 13 -11.51 -6.09 -14.92
CA GLU A 13 -12.94 -6.35 -15.03
C GLU A 13 -13.42 -7.45 -14.07
N ASP A 14 -12.53 -8.35 -13.65
CA ASP A 14 -12.84 -9.37 -12.65
C ASP A 14 -13.11 -8.76 -11.28
N LEU A 15 -12.79 -7.47 -11.05
CA LEU A 15 -13.16 -6.76 -9.83
C LEU A 15 -14.68 -6.57 -9.69
N GLN A 16 -15.44 -6.64 -10.78
CA GLN A 16 -16.90 -6.47 -10.74
C GLN A 16 -17.63 -7.65 -10.07
N ARG A 17 -16.99 -8.82 -9.96
CA ARG A 17 -17.58 -10.04 -9.38
C ARG A 17 -17.14 -10.32 -7.94
N VAL A 18 -16.34 -9.43 -7.35
CA VAL A 18 -15.80 -9.61 -5.99
C VAL A 18 -16.15 -8.40 -5.11
N THR A 19 -16.18 -8.62 -3.81
CA THR A 19 -16.42 -7.55 -2.85
C THR A 19 -15.19 -6.65 -2.75
N LEU A 20 -15.38 -5.36 -2.93
CA LEU A 20 -14.35 -4.35 -2.67
C LEU A 20 -14.37 -3.97 -1.19
N PHE A 21 -13.24 -4.08 -0.51
CA PHE A 21 -13.09 -3.66 0.87
C PHE A 21 -12.55 -2.24 0.94
N HIS A 22 -13.27 -1.42 1.68
CA HIS A 22 -12.92 -0.04 2.00
C HIS A 22 -12.33 0.00 3.40
N VAL A 23 -11.38 0.90 3.62
CA VAL A 23 -10.78 1.12 4.94
C VAL A 23 -11.01 2.58 5.33
N ALA A 24 -11.80 2.79 6.37
CA ALA A 24 -12.14 4.12 6.86
C ALA A 24 -10.93 4.80 7.52
N ASN A 25 -10.98 6.12 7.62
CA ASN A 25 -10.06 6.95 8.42
C ASN A 25 -8.56 6.81 8.09
N ARG A 26 -8.19 6.29 6.92
CA ARG A 26 -6.79 6.32 6.47
C ARG A 26 -6.34 7.75 6.22
N ARG A 27 -5.41 8.22 7.04
CA ARG A 27 -4.68 9.46 6.81
C ARG A 27 -3.30 9.13 6.30
N VAL A 28 -3.05 9.43 5.04
CA VAL A 28 -1.71 9.38 4.45
C VAL A 28 -1.38 10.76 3.87
N PRO A 29 -0.12 11.22 3.94
CA PRO A 29 0.32 12.45 3.29
C PRO A 29 0.53 12.22 1.78
N ALA A 30 -0.51 11.71 1.10
CA ALA A 30 -0.58 11.40 -0.32
C ALA A 30 -2.05 11.32 -0.76
N ASP A 31 -2.28 11.09 -2.06
CA ASP A 31 -3.61 10.74 -2.56
C ASP A 31 -4.16 9.52 -1.78
N SER A 32 -5.39 9.66 -1.28
CA SER A 32 -6.04 8.61 -0.49
C SER A 32 -5.97 7.24 -1.18
N PRO A 33 -5.60 6.16 -0.49
CA PRO A 33 -5.55 4.81 -1.07
C PRO A 33 -6.96 4.22 -1.18
N SER A 34 -7.82 4.90 -1.95
CA SER A 34 -9.23 4.58 -2.17
C SER A 34 -9.45 3.89 -3.51
N TRP A 35 -10.56 3.15 -3.61
CA TRP A 35 -11.00 2.54 -4.88
C TRP A 35 -11.34 3.58 -5.95
N GLU A 36 -11.77 4.77 -5.56
CA GLU A 36 -11.94 5.91 -6.47
C GLU A 36 -10.62 6.29 -7.16
N ASN A 37 -9.56 6.47 -6.36
CA ASN A 37 -8.24 6.83 -6.88
C ASN A 37 -7.62 5.69 -7.69
N TRP A 38 -7.86 4.44 -7.31
CA TRP A 38 -7.44 3.28 -8.08
C TRP A 38 -8.16 3.17 -9.42
N ARG A 39 -9.50 3.29 -9.43
CA ARG A 39 -10.30 3.25 -10.66
C ARG A 39 -9.87 4.34 -11.63
N ARG A 40 -9.67 5.57 -11.15
CA ARG A 40 -9.23 6.71 -11.97
C ARG A 40 -7.92 6.45 -12.71
N ARG A 41 -7.04 5.63 -12.16
CA ARG A 41 -5.69 5.39 -12.71
C ARG A 41 -5.59 4.09 -13.51
N TYR A 42 -6.32 3.06 -13.11
CA TYR A 42 -6.06 1.68 -13.56
C TYR A 42 -7.31 0.86 -13.86
N GLY A 43 -8.48 1.28 -13.36
CA GLY A 43 -9.69 0.48 -13.38
C GLY A 43 -10.66 0.87 -14.51
N PRO A 44 -11.58 -0.03 -14.88
CA PRO A 44 -12.62 0.30 -15.84
C PRO A 44 -13.59 1.34 -15.24
N PRO A 45 -14.10 2.30 -16.03
CA PRO A 45 -15.05 3.30 -15.55
C PRO A 45 -16.33 2.69 -14.95
N THR A 46 -16.68 1.48 -15.40
CA THR A 46 -17.85 0.71 -14.97
C THR A 46 -17.69 0.01 -13.62
N LEU A 47 -16.49 0.02 -13.01
CA LEU A 47 -16.31 -0.54 -11.68
C LEU A 47 -17.13 0.26 -10.66
N ASN A 48 -18.07 -0.42 -10.00
CA ASN A 48 -18.85 0.15 -8.90
C ASN A 48 -17.98 0.22 -7.64
N ILE A 49 -17.46 1.40 -7.35
CA ILE A 49 -16.58 1.66 -6.20
C ILE A 49 -17.35 1.99 -4.93
N ASP A 50 -18.64 2.32 -5.01
CA ASP A 50 -19.45 2.69 -3.86
C ASP A 50 -20.02 1.45 -3.15
N ALA A 51 -20.03 0.30 -3.85
CA ALA A 51 -20.38 -0.99 -3.28
C ALA A 51 -19.22 -1.59 -2.48
N GLY A 52 -19.57 -2.39 -1.47
CA GLY A 52 -18.62 -3.18 -0.69
C GLY A 52 -18.70 -2.96 0.81
N LEU A 53 -17.77 -3.58 1.53
CA LEU A 53 -17.70 -3.53 2.99
C LEU A 53 -16.68 -2.48 3.43
N THR A 54 -17.04 -1.68 4.44
CA THR A 54 -16.10 -0.72 5.04
C THR A 54 -15.60 -1.26 6.37
N PHE A 55 -14.28 -1.36 6.50
CA PHE A 55 -13.59 -1.75 7.71
C PHE A 55 -13.04 -0.51 8.43
N SER A 56 -13.04 -0.57 9.77
CA SER A 56 -12.49 0.51 10.60
C SER A 56 -10.95 0.51 10.65
N ASP A 57 -10.32 -0.64 10.39
CA ASP A 57 -8.87 -0.80 10.36
C ASP A 57 -8.43 -1.72 9.20
N GLU A 58 -7.23 -1.47 8.69
CA GLU A 58 -6.65 -2.19 7.56
C GLU A 58 -6.37 -3.67 7.84
N THR A 59 -6.03 -4.01 9.09
CA THR A 59 -5.69 -5.38 9.49
C THR A 59 -6.87 -6.32 9.32
N HIS A 60 -8.08 -5.89 9.74
CA HIS A 60 -9.29 -6.68 9.56
C HIS A 60 -9.64 -6.88 8.09
N ALA A 61 -9.45 -5.83 7.26
CA ALA A 61 -9.68 -5.93 5.83
C ALA A 61 -8.70 -6.91 5.15
N LEU A 62 -7.42 -6.92 5.58
CA LEU A 62 -6.42 -7.87 5.12
C LEU A 62 -6.77 -9.31 5.50
N GLN A 63 -7.26 -9.56 6.72
CA GLN A 63 -7.69 -10.89 7.15
C GLN A 63 -8.90 -11.38 6.32
N ALA A 64 -9.89 -10.52 6.08
CA ALA A 64 -11.02 -10.86 5.22
C ALA A 64 -10.58 -11.16 3.78
N ALA A 65 -9.62 -10.39 3.25
CA ALA A 65 -9.07 -10.61 1.91
C ALA A 65 -8.29 -11.93 1.82
N ALA A 66 -7.52 -12.26 2.86
CA ALA A 66 -6.79 -13.52 2.98
C ALA A 66 -7.74 -14.73 3.06
N ALA A 67 -8.90 -14.55 3.70
CA ALA A 67 -9.98 -15.54 3.71
C ALA A 67 -10.73 -15.66 2.37
N GLY A 68 -10.34 -14.91 1.33
CA GLY A 68 -10.96 -14.95 0.01
C GLY A 68 -12.33 -14.28 -0.06
N GLN A 69 -12.67 -13.41 0.88
CA GLN A 69 -13.98 -12.75 0.92
C GLN A 69 -14.07 -11.52 0.01
N GLY A 70 -12.93 -11.04 -0.49
CA GLY A 70 -12.87 -9.84 -1.31
C GLY A 70 -11.46 -9.32 -1.54
N VAL A 71 -11.38 -8.08 -2.00
CA VAL A 71 -10.14 -7.41 -2.41
C VAL A 71 -9.98 -6.12 -1.62
N VAL A 72 -8.75 -5.79 -1.21
CA VAL A 72 -8.45 -4.57 -0.46
C VAL A 72 -7.28 -3.81 -1.08
N ILE A 73 -7.38 -2.47 -1.10
CA ILE A 73 -6.20 -1.61 -1.27
C ILE A 73 -5.60 -1.44 0.13
N ALA A 74 -4.39 -1.92 0.34
CA ALA A 74 -3.69 -1.91 1.63
C ALA A 74 -2.25 -1.42 1.49
N SER A 75 -1.65 -1.03 2.61
CA SER A 75 -0.23 -0.71 2.73
C SER A 75 0.60 -1.94 2.39
N GLU A 76 1.63 -1.73 1.56
CA GLU A 76 2.59 -2.79 1.24
C GLU A 76 3.27 -3.31 2.50
N LEU A 77 3.53 -2.44 3.49
CA LEU A 77 4.16 -2.84 4.75
C LEU A 77 3.34 -3.88 5.51
N LEU A 78 2.02 -3.68 5.61
CA LEU A 78 1.13 -4.61 6.32
C LEU A 78 0.83 -5.87 5.51
N ALA A 79 0.80 -5.75 4.17
CA ALA A 79 0.57 -6.90 3.29
C ALA A 79 1.83 -7.76 3.05
N ARG A 80 3.04 -7.25 3.34
CA ARG A 80 4.33 -7.85 2.95
C ARG A 80 4.45 -9.31 3.35
N ASP A 81 4.22 -9.65 4.62
CA ASP A 81 4.33 -11.03 5.10
C ASP A 81 3.32 -11.96 4.38
N LEU A 82 2.06 -11.53 4.28
CA LEU A 82 1.00 -12.30 3.64
C LEU A 82 1.26 -12.51 2.14
N LEU A 83 1.86 -11.53 1.48
CA LEU A 83 2.30 -11.62 0.08
C LEU A 83 3.48 -12.59 -0.07
N GLN A 84 4.49 -12.49 0.79
CA GLN A 84 5.66 -13.39 0.78
C GLN A 84 5.28 -14.85 1.03
N ARG A 85 4.30 -15.07 1.92
CA ARG A 85 3.76 -16.40 2.23
C ARG A 85 2.79 -16.94 1.18
N GLY A 86 2.44 -16.14 0.17
CA GLY A 86 1.49 -16.52 -0.89
C GLY A 86 0.03 -16.64 -0.43
N VAL A 87 -0.27 -16.19 0.80
CA VAL A 87 -1.65 -16.15 1.32
C VAL A 87 -2.45 -15.06 0.60
N LEU A 88 -1.80 -13.93 0.31
CA LEU A 88 -2.30 -12.89 -0.56
C LEU A 88 -1.45 -12.82 -1.82
N SER A 89 -2.05 -12.33 -2.90
CA SER A 89 -1.36 -11.91 -4.10
C SER A 89 -1.77 -10.48 -4.47
N ALA A 90 -0.89 -9.80 -5.21
CA ALA A 90 -1.20 -8.54 -5.89
C ALA A 90 -1.42 -8.87 -7.38
N PRO A 91 -2.66 -9.16 -7.82
CA PRO A 91 -2.91 -9.71 -9.16
C PRO A 91 -2.69 -8.69 -10.28
N PHE A 92 -2.60 -7.40 -9.94
CA PHE A 92 -2.29 -6.33 -10.88
C PHE A 92 -1.05 -5.57 -10.40
N SER A 93 -0.12 -5.29 -11.30
CA SER A 93 1.10 -4.49 -11.04
C SER A 93 0.80 -2.98 -10.85
N ASN A 94 -0.36 -2.65 -10.30
CA ASN A 94 -0.94 -1.32 -10.23
C ASN A 94 -0.95 -0.85 -8.77
N ALA A 95 0.21 -0.38 -8.31
CA ALA A 95 0.38 0.21 -7.00
C ALA A 95 0.03 1.70 -7.03
N LEU A 96 -0.75 2.17 -6.05
CA LEU A 96 -0.93 3.60 -5.84
C LEU A 96 0.36 4.16 -5.22
N PRO A 97 0.95 5.26 -5.73
CA PRO A 97 2.04 5.96 -5.05
C PRO A 97 1.72 6.22 -3.58
N GLY A 98 2.65 5.81 -2.72
CA GLY A 98 2.59 6.06 -1.29
C GLY A 98 2.99 7.48 -0.90
N ALA A 99 3.06 7.70 0.41
CA ALA A 99 3.55 8.93 1.02
C ALA A 99 4.94 9.30 0.51
N ARG A 100 5.14 10.58 0.16
CA ARG A 100 6.47 11.15 -0.10
C ARG A 100 6.94 11.88 1.15
N TYR A 101 8.06 11.45 1.71
CA TYR A 101 8.68 12.12 2.85
C TYR A 101 9.76 13.08 2.37
N TYR A 102 9.76 14.30 2.91
CA TYR A 102 10.70 15.35 2.54
C TYR A 102 11.48 15.80 3.78
N LEU A 103 12.81 15.87 3.67
CA LEU A 103 13.65 16.57 4.65
C LEU A 103 13.73 18.04 4.24
N VAL A 104 13.14 18.93 5.03
CA VAL A 104 13.08 20.37 4.74
C VAL A 104 14.05 21.12 5.64
N THR A 105 14.95 21.91 5.03
CA THR A 105 15.93 22.76 5.74
C THR A 105 15.97 24.14 5.08
N THR A 106 16.46 25.14 5.81
CA THR A 106 16.76 26.45 5.20
C THR A 106 18.10 26.37 4.46
N GLU A 107 18.24 27.13 3.37
CA GLU A 107 19.46 27.13 2.55
C GLU A 107 20.71 27.43 3.38
N ALA A 108 20.60 28.32 4.37
CA ALA A 108 21.68 28.73 5.26
C ALA A 108 22.25 27.58 6.13
N VAL A 109 21.44 26.57 6.47
CA VAL A 109 21.87 25.43 7.32
C VAL A 109 22.00 24.13 6.54
N ALA A 110 21.57 24.10 5.27
CA ALA A 110 21.65 22.92 4.42
C ALA A 110 23.09 22.42 4.20
N GLN A 111 24.08 23.32 4.31
CA GLN A 111 25.51 23.02 4.17
C GLN A 111 26.21 22.70 5.50
N ARG A 112 25.47 22.69 6.62
CA ARG A 112 26.05 22.37 7.92
C ARG A 112 26.38 20.88 7.98
N ALA A 113 27.59 20.54 8.43
CA ALA A 113 28.12 19.18 8.34
C ALA A 113 27.24 18.14 9.05
N ASP A 114 26.60 18.51 10.16
CA ASP A 114 25.66 17.69 10.90
C ASP A 114 24.33 17.45 10.15
N ILE A 115 23.82 18.44 9.40
CA ILE A 115 22.64 18.30 8.54
C ILE A 115 22.93 17.39 7.36
N ILE A 116 24.11 17.52 6.74
CA ILE A 116 24.56 16.63 5.68
C ILE A 116 24.68 15.20 6.22
N ALA A 117 25.34 15.01 7.37
CA ALA A 117 25.49 13.70 7.99
C ALA A 117 24.13 13.04 8.30
N LEU A 118 23.16 13.79 8.83
CA LEU A 118 21.81 13.29 9.07
C LEU A 118 21.09 12.91 7.76
N ARG A 119 21.21 13.74 6.72
CA ARG A 119 20.61 13.47 5.41
C ARG A 119 21.16 12.17 4.80
N GLU A 120 22.49 12.03 4.76
CA GLU A 120 23.17 10.85 4.24
C GLU A 120 22.80 9.60 5.04
N TRP A 121 22.76 9.71 6.37
CA TRP A 121 22.32 8.62 7.23
C TRP A 121 20.86 8.21 6.95
N LEU A 122 19.94 9.17 6.84
CA LEU A 122 18.53 8.88 6.51
C LEU A 122 18.38 8.21 5.14
N LEU A 123 19.11 8.69 4.13
CA LEU A 123 19.13 8.07 2.80
C LEU A 123 19.68 6.65 2.85
N SER A 124 20.73 6.40 3.63
CA SER A 124 21.27 5.07 3.86
C SER A 124 20.26 4.14 4.54
N GLN A 125 19.57 4.59 5.59
CA GLN A 125 18.54 3.77 6.26
C GLN A 125 17.36 3.44 5.33
N MET A 126 16.95 4.39 4.49
CA MET A 126 15.89 4.16 3.50
C MET A 126 16.32 3.22 2.38
N ALA A 127 17.58 3.29 1.93
CA ALA A 127 18.13 2.35 0.95
C ALA A 127 18.30 0.94 1.53
N SER A 128 18.59 0.82 2.84
CA SER A 128 18.67 -0.47 3.54
C SER A 128 17.29 -1.06 3.89
N GLY A 129 16.21 -0.29 3.74
CA GLY A 129 14.83 -0.77 3.96
C GLY A 129 14.31 -1.78 2.94
N ASP A 130 15.08 -2.09 1.89
CA ASP A 130 14.79 -3.13 0.89
C ASP A 130 15.45 -4.50 1.21
N GLY A 131 16.06 -4.66 2.40
CA GLY A 131 16.68 -5.92 2.79
C GLY A 131 16.71 -6.14 4.30
N GLY A 132 16.02 -7.21 4.74
CA GLY A 132 16.35 -8.03 5.90
C GLY A 132 16.70 -7.34 7.23
N HIS A 133 15.82 -7.54 8.21
CA HIS A 133 16.13 -7.42 9.64
C HIS A 133 17.54 -7.96 9.98
N PRO A 134 18.50 -7.16 10.48
CA PRO A 134 19.62 -7.70 11.22
C PRO A 134 19.15 -7.94 12.66
N THR A 135 18.97 -9.21 13.01
CA THR A 135 18.91 -9.64 14.41
C THR A 135 20.24 -9.31 15.08
N ALA A 136 20.18 -8.41 16.08
CA ALA A 136 21.31 -8.09 16.93
C ALA A 136 21.72 -9.32 17.78
N GLY A 137 23.02 -9.57 17.85
CA GLY A 137 23.70 -10.42 18.81
C GLY A 137 24.94 -9.70 19.31
#